data_AF-A0A1I5PFW7-F1
#
_entry.id   AF-A0A1I5PFW7-F1
#
_cell.length_a   1.000
_cell.length_b   1.000
_cell.length_c   1.000
_cell.angle_alpha   90.00
_cell.angle_beta   90.00
_cell.angle_gamma   90.00
#
_symmetry.space_group_name_H-M   'P 1'
#
loop_
_entity.id
_entity.type
_entity.pdbx_description
1 polymer ?
#
loop_
_entity_poly.entity_id
_entity_poly.type
_entity_poly.pdbx_seq_one_letter_code
_entity_poly.pdbx_strand_id
1 'polypeptide(L)'
;MSTTAPGSLFLAEDPRALVAWGTTDYYIGRAHLVPRGRAAGLCSMPVDEHWRHRPPGHRPCPECAITWVNELFPLPSSAARLDQSA
;
A
#
# COMPACT_ATOMS: atom_id res chain seq x y z
N MET A 1 -33.60 13.89 -8.67
CA MET A 1 -32.25 14.01 -9.24
C MET A 1 -31.28 14.15 -8.08
N SER A 2 -30.67 13.04 -7.66
CA SER A 2 -29.81 13.01 -6.47
C SER A 2 -28.36 12.92 -6.93
N THR A 3 -27.58 13.93 -6.60
CA THR A 3 -26.15 14.03 -6.91
C THR A 3 -25.37 13.10 -5.97
N THR A 4 -24.79 12.04 -6.52
CA THR A 4 -23.87 11.14 -5.82
C THR A 4 -22.53 11.86 -5.65
N ALA A 5 -22.17 12.18 -4.40
CA ALA A 5 -20.82 12.63 -4.07
C ALA A 5 -19.82 11.46 -4.28
N PRO A 6 -18.69 11.67 -4.99
CA PRO A 6 -17.64 10.66 -5.11
C PRO A 6 -16.79 10.67 -3.83
N GLY A 7 -17.31 10.02 -2.78
CA GLY A 7 -16.58 9.84 -1.52
C GLY A 7 -16.88 8.51 -0.85
N SER A 8 -17.49 7.57 -1.57
CA SER A 8 -18.05 6.34 -1.01
C SER A 8 -17.22 5.11 -1.39
N LEU A 9 -15.97 5.06 -0.91
CA LEU A 9 -15.18 3.82 -0.92
C LEU A 9 -14.56 3.45 0.44
N PHE A 10 -14.76 4.23 1.50
CA PHE A 10 -14.00 4.07 2.75
C PHE A 10 -14.86 3.88 4.00
N LEU A 11 -15.80 2.93 3.96
CA LEU A 11 -16.35 2.31 5.17
C LEU A 11 -15.98 0.82 5.20
N ALA A 12 -14.78 0.59 5.75
CA ALA A 12 -14.46 -0.51 6.68
C ALA A 12 -14.14 -1.92 6.16
N GLU A 13 -13.27 -2.04 5.16
CA GLU A 13 -12.31 -3.16 5.21
C GLU A 13 -11.03 -2.66 5.86
N ASP A 14 -10.54 -3.38 6.88
CA ASP A 14 -9.24 -3.12 7.46
C ASP A 14 -8.20 -3.20 6.33
N PRO A 15 -7.53 -2.10 5.95
CA PRO A 15 -6.62 -2.13 4.80
C PRO A 15 -5.47 -3.11 5.03
N ARG A 16 -5.17 -3.44 6.29
CA ARG A 16 -4.20 -4.49 6.65
C ARG A 16 -4.64 -5.89 6.20
N ALA A 17 -5.93 -6.10 5.90
CA ALA A 17 -6.45 -7.34 5.34
C ALA A 17 -6.17 -7.49 3.84
N LEU A 18 -5.71 -6.45 3.16
CA LEU A 18 -5.37 -6.46 1.73
C LEU A 18 -3.91 -6.89 1.49
N VAL A 19 -3.08 -6.89 2.53
CA VAL A 19 -1.65 -7.15 2.46
C VAL A 19 -1.19 -8.16 3.50
N ALA A 20 -0.16 -8.93 3.16
CA ALA A 20 0.64 -9.72 4.09
C ALA A 20 2.04 -9.07 4.23
N TRP A 21 2.84 -9.58 5.15
CA TRP A 21 4.26 -9.24 5.27
C TRP A 21 5.09 -10.32 4.58
N GLY A 22 6.10 -9.92 3.80
CA GLY A 22 7.03 -10.85 3.20
C GLY A 22 8.48 -10.55 3.57
N THR A 23 9.29 -11.58 3.64
CA THR A 23 10.74 -11.50 3.86
C THR A 23 11.48 -12.19 2.73
N THR A 24 12.71 -11.75 2.48
CA THR A 24 13.62 -12.41 1.55
C THR A 24 15.04 -12.36 2.10
N ASP A 25 15.79 -13.43 1.89
CA ASP A 25 17.19 -13.53 2.32
C ASP A 25 18.11 -12.63 1.48
N TYR A 26 17.66 -12.18 0.30
CA TYR A 26 18.43 -11.26 -0.54
C TYR A 26 18.53 -9.84 0.05
N TYR A 27 17.53 -9.41 0.82
CA TYR A 27 17.46 -8.08 1.43
C TYR A 27 17.23 -8.19 2.94
N ILE A 28 18.23 -8.78 3.61
CA ILE A 28 18.21 -9.10 5.04
C ILE A 28 17.74 -7.91 5.87
N GLY A 29 16.83 -8.19 6.81
CA GLY A 29 16.35 -7.24 7.80
C GLY A 29 15.23 -6.32 7.32
N ARG A 30 14.71 -6.52 6.10
CA ARG A 30 13.54 -5.80 5.58
C ARG A 30 12.31 -6.71 5.50
N ALA A 31 11.17 -6.16 5.89
CA ALA A 31 9.87 -6.76 5.68
C ALA A 31 9.09 -5.95 4.62
N HIS A 32 8.54 -6.63 3.64
CA HIS A 32 7.86 -6.07 2.48
C HIS A 32 6.35 -6.22 2.65
N LEU A 33 5.57 -5.24 2.19
CA LEU A 33 4.12 -5.39 2.12
C LEU A 33 3.76 -6.10 0.82
N VAL A 34 3.05 -7.21 0.93
CA VAL A 34 2.74 -8.11 -0.18
C VAL A 34 1.23 -8.12 -0.40
N PRO A 35 0.72 -7.61 -1.53
CA PRO A 35 -0.70 -7.71 -1.84
C PRO A 35 -1.18 -9.16 -1.84
N ARG A 36 -2.40 -9.42 -1.36
CA ARG A 36 -2.96 -10.77 -1.34
C ARG A 36 -2.93 -11.40 -2.73
N GLY A 37 -2.50 -12.67 -2.79
CA GLY A 37 -2.38 -13.43 -4.03
C GLY A 37 -1.13 -13.13 -4.85
N ARG A 38 -0.20 -12.32 -4.34
CA ARG A 38 1.09 -12.03 -5.00
C ARG A 38 2.27 -12.67 -4.27
N ALA A 39 3.33 -12.92 -5.04
CA ALA A 39 4.63 -13.41 -4.55
C ALA A 39 5.70 -12.31 -4.47
N ALA A 40 5.32 -11.05 -4.73
CA ALA A 40 6.22 -9.90 -4.69
C ALA A 40 5.60 -8.77 -3.87
N GLY A 41 6.45 -8.02 -3.18
CA GLY A 41 6.04 -6.84 -2.43
C GLY A 41 5.61 -5.69 -3.34
N LEU A 42 5.02 -4.64 -2.75
CA LEU A 42 4.70 -3.38 -3.46
C LEU A 42 5.92 -2.73 -4.12
N CYS A 43 7.12 -2.98 -3.59
CA CYS A 43 8.41 -2.60 -4.18
C CYS A 43 8.84 -3.44 -5.39
N SER A 44 8.01 -4.36 -5.89
CA SER A 44 8.30 -5.32 -6.98
C SER A 44 9.37 -6.37 -6.69
N MET A 45 9.90 -6.42 -5.46
CA MET A 45 10.86 -7.44 -5.06
C MET A 45 10.13 -8.76 -4.73
N PRO A 46 10.65 -9.91 -5.18
CA PRO A 46 10.14 -11.22 -4.76
C PRO A 46 10.34 -11.41 -3.25
N VAL A 47 9.46 -12.19 -2.65
CA VAL A 47 9.56 -12.60 -1.24
C VAL A 47 9.54 -14.12 -1.16
N ASP A 48 10.29 -14.66 -0.21
CA ASP A 48 10.46 -16.10 0.00
C ASP A 48 9.45 -16.64 1.02
N GLU A 49 9.10 -15.81 2.01
CA GLU A 49 8.16 -16.16 3.08
C GLU A 49 7.04 -15.14 3.21
N HIS A 50 5.87 -15.60 3.66
CA HIS A 50 4.69 -14.77 3.91
C HIS A 50 4.20 -14.90 5.36
N TRP A 51 3.89 -13.76 5.96
CA TRP A 51 3.54 -13.61 7.36
C TRP A 51 2.29 -12.75 7.50
N ARG A 52 1.36 -13.14 8.39
CA ARG A 52 0.17 -12.32 8.68
C ARG A 52 0.51 -11.02 9.41
N HIS A 53 1.49 -11.08 10.31
CA HIS A 53 1.98 -9.95 11.07
C HIS A 53 3.44 -9.70 10.71
N ARG A 54 3.93 -8.47 10.92
CA ARG A 54 5.32 -8.14 10.61
C ARG A 54 6.25 -9.07 11.39
N PRO A 55 7.18 -9.78 10.72
CA PRO A 55 8.12 -10.63 11.41
C PRO A 55 8.99 -9.79 12.37
N PRO A 56 9.26 -10.29 13.59
CA PRO A 56 10.09 -9.58 14.55
C PRO A 56 11.50 -9.34 14.00
N GLY A 57 12.16 -8.26 14.44
CA GLY A 57 13.51 -7.90 13.99
C GLY A 57 13.60 -7.27 12.60
N HIS A 58 12.52 -7.28 11.81
CA HIS A 58 12.52 -6.73 10.45
C HIS A 58 11.93 -5.33 10.41
N ARG A 59 12.64 -4.39 9.76
CA ARG A 59 12.14 -3.04 9.52
C ARG A 59 11.30 -3.04 8.24
N PRO A 60 10.21 -2.25 8.15
CA PRO A 60 9.50 -2.09 6.90
C PRO A 60 10.45 -1.64 5.77
N CYS A 61 10.26 -2.22 4.58
CA CYS A 61 10.84 -1.71 3.34
C CYS A 61 10.27 -0.30 3.09
N PRO A 62 11.12 0.72 2.92
CA PRO A 62 10.66 2.10 2.78
C PRO A 62 9.81 2.31 1.52
N GLU A 63 10.15 1.64 0.41
CA GLU A 63 9.39 1.68 -0.84
C GLU A 63 7.99 1.11 -0.64
N CYS A 64 7.87 -0.03 0.05
CA CYS A 64 6.55 -0.60 0.38
C CYS A 64 5.73 0.33 1.26
N ALA A 65 6.36 0.98 2.26
CA ALA A 65 5.67 1.89 3.17
C ALA A 65 5.13 3.14 2.44
N ILE A 66 5.94 3.73 1.54
CA ILE A 66 5.55 4.92 0.77
C ILE A 66 4.41 4.57 -0.20
N THR A 67 4.55 3.48 -0.98
CA THR A 67 3.50 3.05 -1.91
C THR A 67 2.18 2.79 -1.17
N TRP A 68 2.24 2.11 -0.03
CA TRP A 68 1.06 1.82 0.77
C TRP A 68 0.36 3.08 1.30
N VAL A 69 1.11 4.07 1.78
CA VAL A 69 0.55 5.35 2.23
C VAL A 69 -0.11 6.10 1.06
N ASN A 70 0.52 6.10 -0.13
CA ASN A 70 -0.04 6.76 -1.30
C ASN A 70 -1.34 6.10 -1.79
N GLU A 71 -1.45 4.77 -1.65
CA GLU A 71 -2.68 4.03 -1.98
C GLU A 71 -3.82 4.33 -0.99
N LEU A 72 -3.51 4.45 0.30
CA LEU A 72 -4.51 4.73 1.33
C LEU A 72 -4.91 6.21 1.42
N PHE A 73 -4.00 7.10 1.07
CA PHE A 73 -4.19 8.56 1.16
C PHE A 73 -3.83 9.21 -0.17
N PRO A 74 -4.62 8.99 -1.23
CA PRO A 74 -4.34 9.57 -2.53
C PRO A 74 -4.35 11.09 -2.45
N LEU A 75 -3.27 11.71 -2.91
CA LEU A 75 -3.21 13.16 -3.04
C LEU A 75 -4.11 13.62 -4.20
N PRO A 76 -4.84 14.73 -4.06
CA PRO A 76 -5.59 15.29 -5.18
C PRO A 76 -4.62 15.63 -6.30
N SER A 77 -4.92 15.16 -7.52
CA SER A 77 -4.08 15.44 -8.68
C SER A 77 -3.99 16.95 -8.89
N SER A 78 -2.78 17.47 -9.09
CA SER A 78 -2.54 18.89 -9.40
C SER A 78 -3.22 19.36 -10.70
N ALA A 79 -3.68 18.43 -11.54
CA ALA A 79 -4.46 18.72 -12.74
C ALA A 79 -5.79 19.42 -12.45
N ALA A 80 -6.39 19.20 -11.28
CA ALA A 80 -7.66 19.82 -10.88
C ALA A 80 -7.49 21.24 -10.29
N ARG A 81 -6.27 21.80 -10.28
CA ARG A 81 -5.99 23.13 -9.71
C ARG A 81 -5.66 24.19 -10.75
N LEU A 82 -5.35 23.78 -11.99
CA LEU A 82 -5.00 24.68 -13.08
C LEU A 82 -6.22 25.17 -13.88
N ASP A 83 -7.40 24.59 -13.67
CA ASP A 83 -8.66 25.01 -14.28
C ASP A 83 -9.43 26.06 -13.46
N GLN A 84 -9.03 26.32 -12.22
CA GLN A 84 -9.70 27.24 -11.29
C GLN A 84 -9.05 28.64 -11.22
N SER A 85 -8.20 29.00 -12.19
CA SER A 85 -7.52 30.31 -12.22
C SER A 85 -7.55 31.00 -13.60
N ALA A 86 -8.54 30.68 -14.44
CA ALA A 86 -8.80 31.38 -15.69
C ALA A 86 -10.05 32.27 -15.60
#